data_AF-A0ABD7BY35-F1
#
_entry.id   AF-A0ABD7BY35-F1
#
_cell.length_a   1.000
_cell.length_b   1.000
_cell.length_c   1.000
_cell.angle_alpha   90.00
_cell.angle_beta   90.00
_cell.angle_gamma   90.00
#
_symmetry.space_group_name_H-M   'P 1'
#
loop_
_entity.id
_entity.type
_entity.pdbx_description
1 polymer ?
#
loop_
_entity_poly.entity_id
_entity_poly.type
_entity_poly.pdbx_seq_one_letter_code
_entity_poly.pdbx_strand_id
1 'polypeptide(L)'
;MLESEAFSDQKIREHAQELAGDVPLKESRRKGVYRADLSDGTIVHLRSVSSSSNETKARWTIDIENNPSLREITNKRIEIKFR
;
A
#
# COMPACT_ATOMS: atom_id res chain seq x y z
N MET A 1 0.52 2.41 22.19
CA MET A 1 0.45 1.22 21.30
C MET A 1 0.06 1.71 19.92
N LEU A 2 0.81 1.25 18.92
CA LEU A 2 0.55 1.20 17.47
C LEU A 2 -0.45 2.20 16.88
N GLU A 3 0.03 3.31 16.32
CA GLU A 3 -0.81 4.12 15.42
C GLU A 3 -1.43 3.28 14.30
N SER A 4 -0.78 2.20 13.85
CA SER A 4 -1.33 1.30 12.84
C SER A 4 -2.43 0.33 13.31
N GLU A 5 -2.53 0.02 14.61
CA GLU A 5 -3.64 -0.79 15.17
C GLU A 5 -4.91 0.06 15.35
N ALA A 6 -4.75 1.36 15.56
CA ALA A 6 -5.87 2.30 15.70
C ALA A 6 -6.56 2.62 14.36
N PHE A 7 -5.98 2.23 13.23
CA PHE A 7 -6.59 2.46 11.93
C PHE A 7 -7.65 1.41 11.62
N SER A 8 -8.86 1.88 11.35
CA SER A 8 -9.91 1.10 10.73
C SER A 8 -9.52 0.76 9.29
N ASP A 9 -10.07 -0.34 8.77
CA ASP A 9 -9.86 -0.75 7.37
C ASP A 9 -10.22 0.36 6.37
N GLN A 10 -11.24 1.16 6.68
CA GLN A 10 -11.63 2.32 5.88
C GLN A 10 -10.52 3.37 5.83
N LYS A 11 -9.95 3.72 6.99
CA LYS A 11 -8.88 4.72 7.08
C LYS A 11 -7.60 4.28 6.37
N ILE A 12 -7.31 2.97 6.36
CA ILE A 12 -6.18 2.41 5.61
C ILE A 12 -6.40 2.55 4.11
N ARG A 13 -7.62 2.28 3.62
CA ARG A 13 -7.98 2.46 2.20
C ARG A 13 -7.91 3.92 1.78
N GLU A 14 -8.43 4.82 2.60
CA GLU A 14 -8.35 6.27 2.39
C GLU A 14 -6.90 6.71 2.29
N HIS A 15 -6.05 6.29 3.24
CA HIS A 15 -4.63 6.62 3.20
C HIS A 15 -3.90 6.06 1.96
N ALA A 16 -4.24 4.83 1.55
CA ALA A 16 -3.71 4.28 0.31
C ALA A 16 -4.17 5.08 -0.93
N GLN A 17 -5.40 5.62 -0.91
CA GLN A 17 -5.91 6.47 -1.99
C GLN A 17 -5.25 7.85 -1.98
N GLU A 18 -4.98 8.44 -0.81
CA GLU A 18 -4.20 9.68 -0.69
C GLU A 18 -2.82 9.54 -1.34
N LEU A 19 -2.14 8.41 -1.12
CA LEU A 19 -0.85 8.10 -1.75
C LEU A 19 -0.96 7.89 -3.26
N ALA A 20 -2.13 7.44 -3.75
CA ALA A 20 -2.41 7.25 -5.17
C ALA A 20 -2.91 8.53 -5.89
N GLY A 21 -3.21 9.59 -5.13
CA GLY A 21 -3.78 10.84 -5.65
C GLY A 21 -5.13 10.61 -6.33
N ASP A 22 -5.33 11.23 -7.50
CA ASP A 22 -6.56 11.12 -8.28
C ASP A 22 -6.69 9.79 -9.05
N VAL A 23 -5.66 8.93 -9.02
CA VAL A 23 -5.70 7.62 -9.68
C VAL A 23 -6.39 6.62 -8.75
N PRO A 24 -7.57 6.07 -9.12
CA PRO A 24 -8.30 5.18 -8.23
C PRO A 24 -7.58 3.83 -8.08
N LEU A 25 -7.49 3.34 -6.84
CA LEU A 25 -7.05 1.98 -6.55
C LEU A 25 -8.09 0.97 -7.07
N LYS A 26 -7.73 0.20 -8.11
CA LYS A 26 -8.60 -0.81 -8.71
C LYS A 26 -8.21 -2.20 -8.24
N GLU A 27 -9.20 -3.03 -7.92
CA GLU A 27 -8.94 -4.43 -7.59
C GLU A 27 -8.35 -5.15 -8.81
N SER A 28 -7.24 -5.83 -8.58
CA SER A 28 -6.57 -6.66 -9.57
C SER A 28 -7.32 -7.98 -9.77
N ARG A 29 -6.82 -8.83 -10.67
CA ARG A 29 -7.35 -10.20 -10.83
C ARG A 29 -7.21 -11.04 -9.55
N ARG A 30 -6.28 -10.67 -8.66
CA ARG A 30 -6.14 -11.29 -7.34
C ARG A 30 -7.01 -10.52 -6.34
N LYS A 31 -8.04 -11.19 -5.83
CA LYS A 31 -8.93 -10.63 -4.81
C LYS A 31 -8.15 -10.13 -3.60
N GLY A 32 -8.51 -8.96 -3.09
CA GLY A 32 -7.84 -8.32 -1.97
C GLY A 32 -6.50 -7.66 -2.32
N VAL A 33 -6.18 -7.50 -3.60
CA VAL A 33 -5.03 -6.71 -4.08
C VAL A 33 -5.53 -5.61 -4.99
N TYR A 34 -5.30 -4.37 -4.59
CA TYR A 34 -5.66 -3.16 -5.32
C TYR A 34 -4.40 -2.46 -5.80
N ARG A 35 -4.46 -1.85 -6.99
CA ARG A 35 -3.32 -1.20 -7.63
C ARG A 35 -3.72 0.12 -8.29
N ALA A 36 -2.82 1.09 -8.19
CA ALA A 36 -2.84 2.34 -8.94
C ALA A 36 -1.47 2.55 -9.59
N ASP A 37 -1.47 2.88 -10.87
CA ASP A 37 -0.29 3.23 -11.66
C ASP A 37 -0.35 4.72 -11.98
N LEU A 38 0.54 5.51 -11.36
CA LEU A 38 0.54 6.96 -11.49
C LEU A 38 1.37 7.38 -12.71
N SER A 39 1.09 8.58 -13.23
CA SER A 39 1.74 9.13 -14.43
C SER A 39 3.24 9.37 -14.26
N ASP A 40 3.71 9.55 -13.04
CA ASP A 40 5.13 9.71 -12.68
C ASP A 40 5.88 8.36 -12.61
N GLY A 41 5.18 7.25 -12.81
CA GLY A 41 5.71 5.90 -12.73
C GLY A 41 5.64 5.27 -11.33
N THR A 42 5.14 6.00 -10.32
CA THR A 42 4.85 5.44 -9.00
C THR A 42 3.78 4.35 -9.12
N ILE A 43 3.99 3.23 -8.45
CA ILE A 43 3.00 2.16 -8.33
C ILE A 43 2.64 2.03 -6.86
N VAL A 44 1.35 2.17 -6.55
CA VAL A 44 0.79 1.97 -5.21
C VAL A 44 -0.02 0.69 -5.20
N HIS A 45 0.30 -0.22 -4.28
CA HIS A 45 -0.51 -1.41 -4.00
C HIS A 45 -1.14 -1.30 -2.62
N LEU A 46 -2.40 -1.72 -2.49
CA LEU A 46 -3.04 -2.01 -1.22
C LEU A 46 -3.43 -3.49 -1.18
N ARG A 47 -2.98 -4.24 -0.17
CA ARG A 47 -3.15 -5.69 -0.09
C ARG A 47 -3.72 -6.13 1.26
N SER A 48 -4.81 -6.88 1.26
CA SER A 48 -5.28 -7.65 2.44
C SER A 48 -4.73 -9.08 2.47
N VAL A 49 -4.03 -9.48 1.41
CA VAL A 49 -3.40 -10.79 1.30
C VAL A 49 -1.88 -10.63 1.18
N SER A 50 -1.15 -11.29 2.09
CA SER A 50 0.30 -11.30 2.08
C SER A 50 0.82 -12.68 2.48
N SER A 51 1.86 -13.16 1.80
CA SER A 51 2.54 -14.42 2.14
C SER A 51 3.15 -14.38 3.55
N SER A 52 3.53 -13.19 4.04
CA SER A 52 4.06 -12.98 5.39
C SER A 52 2.98 -12.65 6.44
N SER A 53 1.68 -12.71 6.10
CA SER A 53 0.62 -12.30 7.03
C SER A 53 0.62 -13.11 8.33
N ASN A 54 0.93 -14.41 8.29
CA ASN A 54 1.06 -15.24 9.50
C ASN A 54 2.18 -14.80 10.44
N GLU A 55 3.26 -14.23 9.90
CA GLU A 55 4.42 -13.78 10.69
C GLU A 55 4.22 -12.35 11.20
N THR A 56 3.66 -11.47 10.35
CA THR A 56 3.54 -10.04 10.67
C THR A 56 2.20 -9.66 11.28
N LYS A 57 1.20 -10.56 11.25
CA LYS A 57 -0.20 -10.32 11.66
C LYS A 57 -0.82 -9.09 10.99
N ALA A 58 -0.36 -8.76 9.78
CA ALA A 58 -0.83 -7.58 9.08
C ALA A 58 -2.19 -7.86 8.44
N ARG A 59 -3.18 -7.03 8.74
CA ARG A 59 -4.50 -6.99 8.10
C ARG A 59 -4.43 -6.36 6.71
N TRP A 60 -3.61 -5.32 6.58
CA TRP A 60 -3.40 -4.60 5.33
C TRP A 60 -1.92 -4.24 5.16
N THR A 61 -1.50 -4.12 3.91
CA THR A 61 -0.16 -3.67 3.53
C THR A 61 -0.27 -2.70 2.36
N ILE A 62 0.42 -1.56 2.47
CA ILE A 62 0.61 -0.62 1.37
C ILE A 62 2.04 -0.76 0.85
N ASP A 63 2.19 -1.01 -0.45
CA ASP A 63 3.49 -0.96 -1.11
C ASP A 63 3.59 0.26 -2.02
N ILE A 64 4.75 0.94 -1.97
CA ILE A 64 5.09 2.03 -2.88
C ILE A 64 6.34 1.63 -3.65
N GLU A 65 6.24 1.66 -4.98
CA GLU A 65 7.31 1.29 -5.90
C GLU A 65 7.55 2.38 -6.93
N ASN A 66 8.79 2.47 -7.44
CA ASN A 66 9.17 3.33 -8.55
C ASN A 66 8.88 4.83 -8.38
N ASN A 67 8.66 5.30 -7.15
CA ASN A 67 8.41 6.70 -6.88
C ASN A 67 9.67 7.55 -7.17
N PRO A 68 9.60 8.52 -8.11
CA PRO A 68 10.76 9.31 -8.51
C PRO A 68 11.40 10.09 -7.36
N SER A 69 10.59 10.66 -6.45
CA SER A 69 11.06 11.44 -5.30
C SER A 69 11.81 10.58 -4.27
N LEU A 70 11.59 9.27 -4.28
CA LEU A 70 12.24 8.33 -3.39
C LEU A 70 13.47 7.66 -4.01
N ARG A 71 13.66 7.72 -5.33
CA ARG A 71 14.78 7.05 -6.04
C ARG A 71 16.15 7.50 -5.57
N GLU A 72 16.30 8.77 -5.20
CA GLU A 72 17.57 9.28 -4.67
C GLU A 72 17.89 8.76 -3.26
N ILE A 73 16.88 8.26 -2.54
CA ILE A 73 17.00 7.73 -1.17
C ILE A 73 17.07 6.20 -1.18
N THR A 74 16.24 5.56 -2.00
CA THR A 74 16.14 4.11 -2.10
C THR A 74 15.58 3.65 -3.44
N ASN A 75 16.15 2.58 -3.97
CA ASN A 75 15.60 1.85 -5.12
C ASN A 75 14.75 0.65 -4.71
N LYS A 76 14.49 0.48 -3.41
CA LYS A 76 13.69 -0.62 -2.88
C LYS A 76 12.22 -0.22 -2.75
N ARG A 77 11.34 -1.23 -2.87
CA ARG A 77 9.93 -1.12 -2.47
C ARG A 77 9.83 -0.68 -1.01
N ILE A 78 8.99 0.31 -0.74
CA ILE A 78 8.59 0.69 0.62
C ILE A 78 7.34 -0.10 0.97
N GLU A 79 7.33 -0.76 2.13
CA GLU A 79 6.21 -1.57 2.62
C GLU A 79 5.72 -1.05 3.98
N ILE A 80 4.46 -0.67 4.07
CA ILE A 80 3.80 -0.18 5.29
C ILE A 80 2.79 -1.23 5.72
N LYS A 81 2.99 -1.82 6.92
CA LYS A 81 2.15 -2.92 7.44
C LYS A 81 1.22 -2.42 8.54
N PHE A 82 -0.07 -2.69 8.41
CA PHE A 82 -1.11 -2.39 9.40
C PHE A 82 -1.55 -3.66 10.10
N ARG A 83 -1.41 -3.72 11.43
CA ARG A 83 -1.75 -4.87 12.28
C ARG A 83 -3.15 -4.68 12.87
#